data_AF-A0A060BKS5-F1
#
_entry.id   AF-A0A060BKS5-F1
#
_cell.length_a   1.000
_cell.length_b   1.000
_cell.length_c   1.000
_cell.angle_alpha   90.00
_cell.angle_beta   90.00
_cell.angle_gamma   90.00
#
_symmetry.space_group_name_H-M   'P 1'
#
loop_
_entity.id
_entity.type
_entity.pdbx_description
1 polymer ?
#
loop_
_entity_poly.entity_id
_entity_poly.type
_entity_poly.pdbx_seq_one_letter_code
_entity_poly.pdbx_strand_id
1 'polypeptide(L)' 'MLRLLCLEAWRHRAVILGEDLGTIPPGLRDVLAARGILGMRVLLFEQHDGHFQRAGHYSSQALATTT' A
#
# COMPACT_ATOMS: atom_id res chain seq x y z
N MET A 1 -13.11 12.93 1.15
CA MET A 1 -11.80 13.28 1.75
C MET A 1 -10.61 12.92 0.86
N LEU A 2 -10.47 11.70 0.32
CA LEU A 2 -9.31 11.30 -0.50
C LEU A 2 -8.96 12.23 -1.68
N ARG A 3 -9.94 12.88 -2.34
CA ARG A 3 -9.67 13.83 -3.43
C ARG A 3 -8.83 15.05 -2.99
N LEU A 4 -9.10 15.59 -1.80
CA LEU A 4 -8.34 16.72 -1.27
C LEU A 4 -6.92 16.29 -0.87
N LEU A 5 -6.78 15.11 -0.26
CA LEU A 5 -5.47 14.53 0.04
C LEU A 5 -4.61 14.38 -1.23
N CYS A 6 -5.19 13.83 -2.30
CA CYS A 6 -4.49 13.68 -3.58
C CYS A 6 -4.12 15.03 -4.20
N LEU A 7 -5.01 16.03 -4.11
CA LEU A 7 -4.74 17.38 -4.60
C LEU A 7 -3.55 18.02 -3.86
N GLU A 8 -3.55 17.95 -2.52
CA GLU A 8 -2.46 18.54 -1.72
C GLU A 8 -1.15 17.79 -1.94
N ALA A 9 -1.16 16.46 -2.04
CA ALA A 9 0.03 15.70 -2.40
C ALA A 9 0.60 16.10 -3.77
N TRP A 10 -0.28 16.27 -4.77
CA TRP A 10 0.13 16.75 -6.10
C TRP A 10 0.75 18.15 -6.04
N ARG A 11 0.12 19.10 -5.33
CA ARG A 11 0.63 20.48 -5.16
C ARG A 11 2.01 20.52 -4.50
N HIS A 12 2.26 19.59 -3.58
CA HIS A 12 3.51 19.50 -2.82
C HIS A 12 4.53 18.51 -3.40
N ARG A 13 4.24 17.91 -4.57
CA ARG A 13 5.09 16.88 -5.19
C ARG A 13 5.42 15.73 -4.22
N ALA A 14 4.45 15.36 -3.39
CA ALA A 14 4.57 14.35 -2.36
C ALA A 14 3.98 13.02 -2.81
N VAL A 15 4.54 11.92 -2.29
CA VAL A 15 3.98 10.58 -2.41
C VAL A 15 3.05 10.31 -1.22
N ILE A 16 1.97 9.58 -1.45
CA ILE A 16 1.06 9.14 -0.39
C ILE A 16 1.30 7.65 -0.13
N LEU A 17 1.64 7.31 1.12
CA LEU A 17 1.65 5.95 1.63
C LEU A 17 0.40 5.75 2.49
N GLY A 18 -0.49 4.87 2.07
CA GLY A 18 -1.63 4.40 2.85
C GLY A 18 -1.19 3.19 3.66
N GLU A 19 -1.15 3.32 4.98
CA GLU A 19 -1.01 2.18 5.88
C GLU A 19 -2.27 1.31 5.72
N ASP A 20 -2.09 0.15 5.09
CA ASP A 20 -3.16 -0.80 4.76
C ASP A 20 -2.90 -2.18 5.39
N LEU A 21 -2.49 -2.18 6.66
CA LEU A 21 -2.25 -3.39 7.45
C LEU A 21 -3.52 -3.88 8.15
N GLY A 22 -3.56 -5.18 8.46
CA GLY A 22 -4.68 -5.81 9.15
C GLY A 22 -5.91 -6.04 8.25
N THR A 23 -7.10 -5.91 8.84
CA THR A 23 -8.37 -6.25 8.18
C THR A 23 -8.84 -5.10 7.29
N ILE A 24 -8.47 -5.19 6.01
CA ILE A 24 -8.83 -4.21 5.00
C ILE A 24 -10.14 -4.62 4.31
N PRO A 25 -11.12 -3.70 4.15
CA PRO A 25 -12.33 -3.97 3.38
C PRO A 25 -12.00 -4.43 1.95
N PRO A 26 -12.76 -5.40 1.40
CA PRO A 26 -12.60 -5.82 0.00
C PRO A 26 -12.62 -4.64 -0.96
N GLY A 27 -11.68 -4.61 -1.91
CA GLY A 27 -11.58 -3.56 -2.93
C GLY A 27 -10.97 -2.22 -2.46
N LEU A 28 -10.70 -2.03 -1.16
CA LEU A 28 -10.10 -0.76 -0.69
C LEU A 28 -8.70 -0.55 -1.29
N ARG A 29 -7.88 -1.61 -1.36
CA ARG A 29 -6.53 -1.54 -1.95
C ARG A 29 -6.58 -1.08 -3.42
N ASP A 30 -7.53 -1.61 -4.20
CA ASP A 30 -7.69 -1.23 -5.61
C ASP A 30 -8.12 0.23 -5.76
N VAL A 31 -9.01 0.72 -4.89
CA VAL A 31 -9.44 2.12 -4.87
C VAL A 31 -8.28 3.08 -4.52
N LEU A 32 -7.42 2.70 -3.58
CA LEU A 32 -6.23 3.49 -3.20
C LEU A 32 -5.21 3.50 -4.33
N ALA A 33 -4.90 2.32 -4.88
CA ALA A 33 -4.01 2.15 -6.02
C ALA A 33 -4.44 2.96 -7.25
N ALA A 34 -5.72 2.93 -7.60
CA ALA A 34 -6.28 3.68 -8.72
C ALA A 34 -6.12 5.22 -8.57
N ARG A 35 -5.83 5.69 -7.35
CA ARG A 35 -5.57 7.11 -7.05
C ARG A 35 -4.09 7.43 -6.84
N GLY A 36 -3.20 6.47 -7.09
CA GLY A 36 -1.75 6.64 -6.89
C GLY A 36 -1.34 6.64 -5.42
N ILE A 37 -2.18 6.11 -4.52
CA ILE A 37 -1.84 5.92 -3.12
C ILE A 37 -1.21 4.54 -2.97
N LEU A 38 0.05 4.49 -2.54
CA LEU A 38 0.77 3.23 -2.37
C LEU A 38 0.38 2.57 -1.04
N GLY A 39 0.23 1.25 -1.04
CA GLY A 39 0.07 0.48 0.19
C GLY A 39 1.40 0.25 0.92
N MET A 40 1.36 -0.52 2.01
CA MET A 40 2.55 -0.97 2.75
C MET A 40 2.60 -2.50 2.82
N ARG A 41 3.79 -3.06 2.64
CA ARG A 41 4.09 -4.50 2.76
C ARG A 41 5.21 -4.66 3.77
N VAL A 42 4.86 -5.11 4.97
CA VAL A 42 5.84 -5.36 6.03
C VAL A 42 6.21 -6.82 5.96
N LEU A 43 7.48 -7.14 5.71
CA LEU A 43 7.97 -8.51 5.49
C LEU A 43 7.44 -9.51 6.52
N LEU A 44 7.40 -9.12 7.80
CA LEU A 44 6.92 -9.97 8.90
C LEU A 44 5.44 -10.40 8.76
N PHE A 45 4.64 -9.67 7.99
CA PHE A 45 3.23 -9.98 7.72
C PHE A 45 2.99 -10.62 6.35
N GLU A 46 3.97 -10.56 5.43
CA GLU A 46 3.88 -11.12 4.08
C GLU A 46 4.26 -12.62 4.06
N GLN A 47 3.53 -13.41 4.84
CA GLN A 47 3.73 -14.86 4.94
C GLN A 47 2.41 -15.62 5.06
N HIS A 48 2.38 -16.82 4.51
CA HIS A 48 1.25 -17.74 4.61
C HIS A 48 1.76 -19.12 5.01
N ASP A 49 1.16 -19.72 6.04
CA ASP A 49 1.56 -21.03 6.59
C ASP A 49 3.07 -21.16 6.87
N GLY A 50 3.69 -20.08 7.38
CA GLY A 50 5.12 -20.04 7.69
C GLY A 50 6.06 -19.84 6.49
N HIS A 51 5.50 -19.64 5.29
CA HIS A 51 6.28 -19.35 4.09
C HIS A 51 6.14 -17.88 3.69
N PHE A 52 7.29 -17.20 3.57
CA PHE A 52 7.32 -15.82 3.08
C PHE A 52 6.95 -15.71 1.61
N GLN A 53 6.30 -14.60 1.27
CA GLN A 53 6.01 -14.25 -0.10
C GLN A 53 7.32 -14.02 -0.89
N ARG A 54 7.39 -14.55 -2.11
CA ARG A 54 8.53 -14.33 -2.99
C ARG A 54 8.56 -12.86 -3.45
N ALA A 55 9.75 -12.28 -3.57
CA ALA A 55 9.92 -10.88 -3.98
C ALA A 55 9.14 -10.52 -5.27
N GLY A 56 9.10 -11.42 -6.25
CA GLY A 56 8.37 -11.19 -7.51
C GLY A 56 6.84 -11.14 -7.38
N HIS A 57 6.27 -11.49 -6.21
CA HIS A 57 4.83 -11.41 -5.95
C HIS A 57 4.46 -10.18 -5.11
N TYR A 58 5.41 -9.34 -4.71
CA TYR A 58 5.09 -8.09 -4.03
C TYR A 58 4.43 -7.11 -5.02
N SER A 59 3.42 -6.39 -4.53
CA SER A 59 2.73 -5.39 -5.36
C SER A 59 3.66 -4.24 -5.73
N SER A 60 3.67 -3.86 -7.01
CA SER A 60 4.35 -2.65 -7.48
C SER A 60 3.69 -1.35 -7.02
N GLN A 61 2.50 -1.44 -6.40
CA GLN A 61 1.74 -0.31 -5.85
C GLN A 61 1.87 -0.24 -4.33
N ALA A 62 2.98 -0.71 -3.77
CA ALA A 62 3.24 -0.66 -2.35
C ALA A 62 4.72 -0.41 -2.05
N LEU A 63 4.98 0.20 -0.89
CA LEU A 63 6.30 0.23 -0.27
C LEU A 63 6.53 -1.10 0.46
N ALA A 64 7.67 -1.74 0.23
CA ALA A 64 8.11 -2.90 1.01
C ALA A 64 9.11 -2.48 2.10
N THR A 65 8.92 -2.98 3.33
CA THR A 65 9.82 -2.74 4.47
C THR A 65 10.09 -4.04 5.23
N THR A 66 11.25 -4.12 5.89
CA THR A 66 11.61 -5.25 6.76
C THR A 66 11.03 -5.14 8.17
N THR A 67 10.76 -3.91 8.64
CA THR A 67 10.22 -3.59 9.97
C THR A 67 9.25 -2.42 9.92
#